data_AF-A0A2K8T3R2-F1
#
_entry.id   AF-A0A2K8T3R2-F1
#
_cell.length_a   1.000
_cell.length_b   1.000
_cell.length_c   1.000
_cell.angle_alpha   90.00
_cell.angle_beta   90.00
_cell.angle_gamma   90.00
#
_symmetry.space_group_name_H-M   'P 1'
#
loop_
_entity.id
_entity.type
_entity.pdbx_description
1 polymer ?
#
loop_
_entity_poly.entity_id
_entity_poly.type
_entity_poly.pdbx_seq_one_letter_code
_entity_poly.pdbx_strand_id
1 'polypeptide(L)' 'MNFSTVTRWVKRGWLKATKRSARHYQIWRWHLKQFFDNPPQSIKKRIAALDTEAINYLLGRRA' A
#
# COMPACT_ATOMS: atom_id res chain seq x y z
N MET A 1 9.01 -4.28 5.41
CA MET A 1 8.11 -4.52 4.26
C MET A 1 8.89 -4.29 2.96
N ASN A 2 9.09 -5.31 2.12
CA ASN A 2 9.92 -5.19 0.92
C ASN A 2 9.28 -4.25 -0.12
N PHE A 3 10.06 -3.34 -0.69
CA PHE A 3 9.66 -2.42 -1.76
C PHE A 3 8.97 -3.16 -2.92
N SER A 4 9.43 -4.39 -3.20
CA SER A 4 8.88 -5.30 -4.21
C SER A 4 7.41 -5.65 -4.01
N THR A 5 6.91 -5.66 -2.76
CA THR A 5 5.50 -5.99 -2.46
C THR A 5 4.58 -4.83 -2.85
N VAL A 6 4.97 -3.60 -2.52
CA VAL A 6 4.20 -2.40 -2.86
C VAL A 6 4.20 -2.18 -4.38
N THR A 7 5.34 -2.36 -5.05
CA THR A 7 5.41 -2.30 -6.51
C THR A 7 4.53 -3.35 -7.17
N ARG A 8 4.43 -4.56 -6.59
CA ARG A 8 3.53 -5.61 -7.10
C ARG A 8 2.06 -5.21 -6.99
N TRP A 9 1.65 -4.53 -5.92
CA TRP A 9 0.28 -4.04 -5.76
C TRP A 9 -0.06 -2.94 -6.76
N VAL A 10 0.89 -2.03 -7.03
CA VAL A 10 0.73 -1.00 -8.07
C VAL A 10 0.63 -1.64 -9.46
N LYS A 11 1.52 -2.58 -9.80
CA LYS A 11 1.47 -3.30 -11.09
C LYS A 11 0.19 -4.10 -11.31
N ARG A 12 -0.43 -4.61 -10.23
CA ARG A 12 -1.72 -5.31 -10.29
C ARG A 12 -2.94 -4.39 -10.33
N GLY A 13 -2.73 -3.06 -10.28
CA GLY A 13 -3.81 -2.08 -10.25
C GLY A 13 -4.57 -2.03 -8.92
N TRP A 14 -4.08 -2.71 -7.89
CA TRP A 14 -4.72 -2.72 -6.57
C TRP A 14 -4.43 -1.44 -5.80
N LEU A 15 -3.23 -0.88 -5.95
CA LEU A 15 -2.83 0.36 -5.31
C LEU A 15 -2.60 1.43 -6.38
N LYS A 16 -3.39 2.51 -6.33
CA LYS A 16 -3.16 3.67 -7.20
C LYS A 16 -1.91 4.41 -6.76
N ALA A 17 -0.98 4.60 -7.69
CA ALA A 17 0.23 5.36 -7.50
C ALA A 17 0.49 6.24 -8.72
N THR A 18 1.02 7.44 -8.48
CA THR A 18 1.51 8.33 -9.52
C THR A 18 2.96 7.96 -9.82
N LYS A 19 3.26 7.58 -11.06
CA LYS A 19 4.65 7.32 -11.49
C LYS A 19 5.39 8.66 -11.56
N ARG A 20 6.35 8.88 -10.67
CA ARG A 20 7.21 10.08 -10.66
C ARG A 20 8.45 9.90 -11.54
N SER A 21 8.98 8.68 -11.62
CA SER A 21 10.12 8.34 -12.48
C SER A 21 10.07 6.87 -12.88
N ALA A 22 11.05 6.44 -13.69
CA ALA A 22 11.17 5.04 -14.12
C ALA A 22 11.20 4.03 -12.96
N ARG A 23 11.73 4.43 -11.79
CA ARG A 23 11.85 3.57 -10.60
C ARG A 23 11.05 4.03 -9.38
N HIS A 24 10.56 5.27 -9.37
CA HIS A 24 9.87 5.82 -8.20
C HIS A 24 8.38 6.03 -8.47
N TYR A 25 7.58 5.41 -7.61
CA TYR A 25 6.14 5.60 -7.53
C TYR A 25 5.84 6.47 -6.31
N GLN A 26 5.07 7.53 -6.50
CA GLN A 26 4.49 8.29 -5.40
C GLN A 26 3.09 7.77 -5.15
N ILE A 27 2.86 7.29 -3.93
CA ILE A 27 1.54 6.86 -3.49
C ILE A 27 1.02 7.94 -2.56
N TRP A 28 -0.16 8.46 -2.86
CA TRP A 28 -0.80 9.43 -1.98
C TRP A 28 -1.48 8.72 -0.81
N ARG A 29 -1.52 9.38 0.36
CA ARG A 29 -2.15 8.83 1.58
C ARG A 29 -3.60 8.41 1.37
N TRP A 30 -4.39 9.18 0.61
CA TRP A 30 -5.79 8.83 0.33
C TRP A 30 -5.93 7.53 -0.47
N HIS A 31 -5.01 7.28 -1.41
CA HIS A 31 -4.97 6.01 -2.15
C HIS A 31 -4.60 4.83 -1.25
N LEU A 32 -3.67 5.01 -0.31
CA LEU A 32 -3.37 3.99 0.70
C LEU A 32 -4.57 3.75 1.60
N LYS A 33 -5.21 4.82 2.09
CA LYS A 33 -6.39 4.70 2.94
C LYS A 33 -7.50 3.92 2.24
N GLN A 34 -7.87 4.27 1.00
CA GLN A 34 -8.85 3.52 0.21
C GLN A 34 -8.47 2.05 0.01
N PHE A 35 -7.19 1.77 -0.20
CA PHE A 35 -6.69 0.42 -0.36
C PHE A 35 -6.79 -0.41 0.94
N PHE A 36 -6.56 0.20 2.10
CA PHE A 36 -6.71 -0.46 3.40
C PHE A 36 -8.17 -0.56 3.86
N ASP A 37 -9.03 0.40 3.50
CA ASP A 37 -10.47 0.36 3.74
C ASP A 37 -11.14 -0.74 2.91
N ASN A 38 -10.73 -0.90 1.64
CA ASN A 38 -11.26 -1.95 0.76
C ASN A 38 -10.14 -2.75 0.06
N PRO A 39 -9.42 -3.60 0.80
CA PRO A 39 -8.35 -4.39 0.22
C PRO A 39 -8.91 -5.53 -0.65
N PRO A 40 -8.25 -5.85 -1.78
CA PRO A 40 -8.59 -7.04 -2.55
C PRO A 40 -8.59 -8.30 -1.68
N GLN A 41 -9.61 -9.13 -1.83
CA GLN A 41 -9.86 -10.30 -0.99
C GLN A 41 -8.66 -11.26 -0.91
N SER A 42 -7.90 -11.36 -2.00
CA SER A 42 -6.67 -12.16 -2.13
C SER A 42 -5.49 -11.67 -1.30
N ILE A 43 -5.47 -10.40 -0.90
CA ILE A 43 -4.45 -9.86 0.02
C ILE A 43 -5.02 -9.42 1.36
N LYS A 44 -6.34 -9.45 1.54
CA LYS A 44 -7.00 -9.12 2.82
C LYS A 44 -6.40 -9.92 3.98
N LYS A 45 -6.14 -11.23 3.80
CA LYS A 45 -5.45 -12.06 4.80
C LYS A 45 -3.99 -11.64 5.05
N ARG A 46 -3.28 -11.20 4.00
CA ARG A 46 -1.90 -10.69 4.10
C ARG A 46 -1.82 -9.34 4.80
N ILE A 47 -2.79 -8.47 4.57
CA ILE A 47 -2.91 -7.18 5.23
C ILE A 47 -3.36 -7.35 6.68
N ALA A 48 -4.31 -8.25 6.95
CA ALA A 48 -4.72 -8.59 8.32
C ALA A 48 -3.59 -9.23 9.14
N ALA A 49 -2.63 -9.88 8.47
CA ALA A 49 -1.41 -10.37 9.09
C ALA A 49 -0.31 -9.30 9.26
N LEU A 50 -0.49 -8.10 8.69
CA LEU A 50 0.37 -6.95 8.99
C LEU A 50 -0.10 -6.31 10.29
N ASP A 51 0.85 -5.96 11.15
CA ASP A 51 0.58 -5.24 12.38
C ASP A 51 -0.07 -3.88 12.08
N THR A 52 -0.97 -3.46 12.96
CA THR A 52 -1.64 -2.16 12.91
C THR A 52 -0.60 -1.02 12.94
N GLU A 53 0.52 -1.20 13.64
CA GLU A 53 1.65 -0.27 13.60
C GLU A 53 2.29 -0.17 12.22
N ALA A 54 2.46 -1.30 11.53
CA ALA A 54 3.00 -1.30 10.17
C ALA A 54 2.05 -0.59 9.20
N ILE A 55 0.73 -0.75 9.36
CA ILE A 55 -0.28 -0.02 8.60
C ILE A 55 -0.22 1.47 8.91
N ASN A 56 -0.12 1.87 10.18
CA ASN A 56 0.00 3.27 10.59
C ASN A 56 1.28 3.92 10.03
N TYR A 57 2.41 3.21 10.09
CA TYR A 57 3.66 3.65 9.47
C TYR A 57 3.51 3.89 7.96
N LEU A 58 2.85 2.98 7.24
CA LEU A 58 2.58 3.13 5.80
C LEU A 58 1.62 4.29 5.50
N LEU A 59 0.63 4.52 6.35
CA LEU A 59 -0.26 5.67 6.26
C LEU A 59 0.43 6.97 6.68
N GLY A 60 1.66 6.90 7.19
CA GLY A 60 2.39 8.02 7.76
C GLY A 60 1.68 8.64 8.98
N ARG A 61 0.76 7.90 9.60
CA ARG A 61 0.33 8.22 10.96
C ARG A 61 1.55 7.91 11.83
N ARG A 62 2.30 8.95 12.19
CA ARG A 62 3.28 8.84 13.27
C ARG A 62 2.53 8.26 14.46
N ALA A 63 3.05 7.16 15.00
CA ALA A 63 2.83 6.80 16.38
C ALA A 63 3.29 7.97 17.28
#